data_AF-A0AAU7DXN7-F1
#
_entry.id   AF-A0AAU7DXN7-F1
#
_cell.length_a   1.000
_cell.length_b   1.000
_cell.length_c   1.000
_cell.angle_alpha   90.00
_cell.angle_beta   90.00
_cell.angle_gamma   90.00
#
_symmetry.space_group_name_H-M   'P 1'
#
loop_
_entity.id
_entity.type
_entity.pdbx_description
1 polymer ?
#
loop_
_entity_poly.entity_id
_entity_poly.type
_entity_poly.pdbx_seq_one_letter_code
_entity_poly.pdbx_strand_id
1 'polypeptide(L)'
;MKNKLTRVSIAAVVSLSAAFGLAACGSDAPDNKPSASQEEGPGSSENSGEESEAFVAAMTEGVKIVADQLAASPGATQIMLASDVTDPTQKYGMWVMPYAPDKAVVAKFISTIQVDGDKFFVTATSAETDKVWEMDQDGNMTEAAE
;
A
#
# COMPACT_ATOMS: atom_id res chain seq x y z
N MET A 1 18.96 -38.53 -25.51
CA MET A 1 18.62 -37.63 -26.62
C MET A 1 17.37 -36.85 -26.23
N LYS A 2 17.48 -35.55 -25.99
CA LYS A 2 16.37 -34.66 -25.63
C LYS A 2 16.54 -33.42 -26.50
N ASN A 3 15.69 -33.30 -27.51
CA ASN A 3 15.70 -32.19 -28.44
C ASN A 3 14.91 -31.02 -27.83
N LYS A 4 15.37 -29.78 -28.07
CA LYS A 4 14.69 -28.75 -28.89
C LYS A 4 14.86 -27.32 -28.33
N LEU A 5 15.52 -26.53 -29.18
CA LEU A 5 15.15 -25.18 -29.65
C LEU A 5 15.44 -23.97 -28.76
N THR A 6 16.10 -23.02 -29.42
CA THR A 6 16.65 -21.75 -28.97
C THR A 6 15.89 -20.60 -29.66
N ARG A 7 15.84 -19.42 -29.00
CA ARG A 7 15.50 -18.05 -29.51
C ARG A 7 13.98 -17.84 -29.76
N VAL A 8 13.37 -16.72 -29.39
CA VAL A 8 13.48 -15.40 -30.06
C VAL A 8 12.98 -14.27 -29.14
N SER A 9 13.70 -13.16 -29.17
CA SER A 9 13.47 -11.84 -28.57
C SER A 9 12.40 -11.00 -29.30
N ILE A 10 11.61 -10.21 -28.58
CA ILE A 10 10.82 -9.10 -29.16
C ILE A 10 11.01 -7.85 -28.28
N ALA A 11 11.66 -6.84 -28.87
CA ALA A 11 11.76 -5.48 -28.36
C ALA A 11 10.51 -4.70 -28.80
N ALA A 12 9.83 -4.03 -27.86
CA ALA A 12 8.71 -3.16 -28.16
C ALA A 12 9.21 -1.73 -28.45
N VAL A 13 8.73 -1.18 -29.55
CA VAL A 13 9.13 0.07 -30.20
C VAL A 13 8.49 1.28 -29.51
N VAL A 14 9.28 2.34 -29.30
CA VAL A 14 8.83 3.68 -28.89
C VAL A 14 8.11 4.36 -30.05
N SER A 15 6.89 4.86 -29.82
CA SER A 15 6.18 5.76 -30.73
C SER A 15 6.08 7.17 -30.15
N LEU A 16 6.75 8.12 -30.80
CA LEU A 16 6.65 9.57 -30.57
C LEU A 16 5.30 10.14 -31.04
N SER A 17 4.98 11.31 -30.46
CA SER A 17 4.28 12.49 -31.03
C SER A 17 2.79 12.71 -30.75
N ALA A 18 2.48 13.82 -30.05
CA ALA A 18 1.75 14.98 -30.58
C ALA A 18 1.83 16.19 -29.62
N ALA A 19 2.15 17.36 -30.16
CA ALA A 19 2.18 18.65 -29.47
C ALA A 19 1.05 19.55 -30.01
N PHE A 20 0.13 19.99 -29.14
CA PHE A 20 -0.83 21.12 -29.30
C PHE A 20 -1.38 21.43 -27.89
N GLY A 21 -1.49 22.65 -27.35
CA GLY A 21 -1.23 23.99 -27.83
C GLY A 21 -1.21 25.01 -26.67
N LEU A 22 -0.56 26.15 -26.92
CA LEU A 22 -0.41 27.30 -26.02
C LEU A 22 -1.57 28.31 -26.22
N ALA A 23 -2.21 28.76 -25.13
CA ALA A 23 -2.82 30.08 -24.86
C ALA A 23 -3.75 29.92 -23.62
N ALA A 24 -3.74 30.73 -22.57
CA ALA A 24 -3.56 32.17 -22.50
C ALA A 24 -2.99 32.61 -21.14
N CYS A 25 -2.23 33.70 -21.19
CA CYS A 25 -1.75 34.52 -20.09
C CYS A 25 -2.68 35.73 -19.96
N GLY A 26 -3.14 36.10 -18.76
CA GLY A 26 -3.82 37.39 -18.55
C GLY A 26 -4.62 37.56 -17.25
N SER A 27 -3.95 38.10 -16.23
CA SER A 27 -4.40 39.18 -15.32
C SER A 27 -5.32 38.92 -14.10
N ASP A 28 -4.75 39.21 -12.92
CA ASP A 28 -5.28 39.98 -11.77
C ASP A 28 -6.51 39.49 -10.94
N ALA A 29 -6.19 38.79 -9.83
CA ALA A 29 -6.76 38.84 -8.46
C ALA A 29 -8.28 38.61 -8.19
N PRO A 30 -8.73 38.46 -6.92
CA PRO A 30 -9.02 37.18 -6.26
C PRO A 30 -10.51 37.00 -5.91
N ASP A 31 -10.99 35.75 -5.76
CA ASP A 31 -11.85 35.29 -4.64
C ASP A 31 -12.37 33.85 -4.85
N ASN A 32 -11.91 32.97 -3.97
CA ASN A 32 -12.69 32.00 -3.19
C ASN A 32 -13.57 30.93 -3.89
N LYS A 33 -13.01 29.70 -3.95
CA LYS A 33 -13.61 28.35 -3.77
C LYS A 33 -14.79 27.91 -4.68
N PRO A 34 -14.91 26.60 -4.99
CA PRO A 34 -14.36 25.45 -4.26
C PRO A 34 -13.32 24.66 -5.05
N SER A 35 -12.16 24.40 -4.41
CA SER A 35 -11.35 23.23 -4.76
C SER A 35 -12.18 21.99 -4.45
N ALA A 36 -12.70 21.37 -5.51
CA ALA A 36 -12.82 19.93 -5.53
C ALA A 36 -11.39 19.40 -5.56
N SER A 37 -10.80 19.21 -4.38
CA SER A 37 -9.66 18.33 -4.23
C SER A 37 -10.21 16.93 -4.47
N GLN A 38 -10.18 16.53 -5.74
CA GLN A 38 -10.23 15.13 -6.09
C GLN A 38 -8.91 14.56 -5.60
N GLU A 39 -8.95 13.98 -4.41
CA GLU A 39 -7.88 13.13 -3.91
C GLU A 39 -7.78 11.97 -4.89
N GLU A 40 -6.76 12.03 -5.74
CA GLU A 40 -6.27 10.86 -6.47
C GLU A 40 -5.85 9.84 -5.41
N GLY A 41 -6.74 8.87 -5.17
CA GLY A 41 -6.50 7.76 -4.26
C GLY A 41 -5.22 7.00 -4.66
N PRO A 42 -4.44 6.52 -3.70
CA PRO A 42 -3.28 5.69 -4.02
C PRO A 42 -3.80 4.35 -4.56
N GLY A 43 -3.21 3.92 -5.67
CA GLY A 43 -3.17 2.52 -6.13
C GLY A 43 -4.53 1.84 -6.31
N SER A 44 -5.00 1.73 -7.55
CA SER A 44 -5.98 0.71 -7.87
C SER A 44 -5.41 -0.65 -7.47
N SER A 45 -5.99 -1.21 -6.41
CA SER A 45 -5.70 -2.54 -5.91
C SER A 45 -6.19 -3.55 -6.97
N GLU A 46 -5.31 -3.93 -7.89
CA GLU A 46 -5.64 -4.72 -9.10
C GLU A 46 -6.21 -6.11 -8.80
N ASN A 47 -6.30 -6.53 -7.53
CA ASN A 47 -6.80 -7.84 -7.13
C ASN A 47 -7.71 -7.83 -5.87
N SER A 48 -8.16 -6.66 -5.40
CA SER A 48 -9.02 -6.55 -4.19
C SER A 48 -10.52 -6.69 -4.45
N GLY A 49 -10.94 -7.02 -5.68
CA GLY A 49 -12.36 -7.11 -6.05
C GLY A 49 -13.16 -8.19 -5.32
N GLU A 50 -12.49 -9.02 -4.49
CA GLU A 50 -13.08 -10.08 -3.68
C GLU A 50 -13.38 -9.65 -2.23
N GLU A 51 -12.87 -8.52 -1.75
CA GLU A 51 -12.99 -8.08 -0.36
C GLU A 51 -13.73 -6.74 -0.22
N SER A 52 -14.24 -6.47 0.98
CA SER A 52 -14.94 -5.22 1.27
C SER A 52 -13.99 -4.01 1.24
N GLU A 53 -14.51 -2.84 0.82
CA GLU A 53 -13.74 -1.59 0.80
C GLU A 53 -13.19 -1.23 2.20
N ALA A 54 -13.92 -1.58 3.26
CA ALA A 54 -13.49 -1.37 4.64
C ALA A 54 -12.27 -2.24 5.00
N PHE A 55 -12.21 -3.48 4.50
CA PHE A 55 -11.07 -4.36 4.72
C PHE A 55 -9.83 -3.83 4.00
N VAL A 56 -9.98 -3.43 2.74
CA VAL A 56 -8.90 -2.82 1.94
C VAL A 56 -8.39 -1.53 2.61
N ALA A 57 -9.29 -0.69 3.13
CA ALA A 57 -8.93 0.51 3.86
C ALA A 57 -8.11 0.20 5.13
N ALA A 58 -8.51 -0.82 5.91
CA ALA A 58 -7.77 -1.25 7.09
C ALA A 58 -6.37 -1.79 6.73
N MET A 59 -6.23 -2.55 5.65
CA MET A 59 -4.93 -3.00 5.16
C MET A 59 -4.05 -1.81 4.74
N THR A 60 -4.62 -0.87 3.99
CA THR A 60 -3.94 0.34 3.53
C THR A 60 -3.47 1.22 4.68
N GLU A 61 -4.28 1.37 5.73
CA GLU A 61 -3.90 2.10 6.94
C GLU A 61 -2.72 1.43 7.65
N GLY A 62 -2.76 0.10 7.80
CA GLY A 62 -1.64 -0.67 8.35
C GLY A 62 -0.34 -0.47 7.56
N VAL A 63 -0.42 -0.52 6.23
CA VAL A 63 0.72 -0.28 5.33
C VAL A 63 1.26 1.13 5.51
N LYS A 64 0.37 2.12 5.55
CA LYS A 64 0.74 3.53 5.73
C LYS A 64 1.48 3.76 7.06
N ILE A 65 0.99 3.21 8.16
CA ILE A 65 1.63 3.36 9.48
C ILE A 65 3.07 2.82 9.46
N VAL A 66 3.28 1.67 8.81
CA VAL A 66 4.60 1.04 8.68
C VAL A 66 5.51 1.88 7.79
N ALA A 67 5.03 2.30 6.61
CA ALA A 67 5.78 3.12 5.68
C ALA A 67 6.19 4.47 6.29
N ASP A 68 5.26 5.14 6.97
CA ASP A 68 5.51 6.41 7.65
C ASP A 68 6.58 6.23 8.76
N GLN A 69 6.54 5.11 9.49
CA GLN A 69 7.54 4.80 10.51
C GLN A 69 8.92 4.50 9.91
N LEU A 70 8.99 3.78 8.79
CA LEU A 70 10.25 3.49 8.10
C LEU A 70 10.89 4.76 7.51
N ALA A 71 10.08 5.68 7.00
CA ALA A 71 10.55 6.98 6.55
C ALA A 71 11.12 7.83 7.70
N ALA A 72 10.49 7.78 8.88
CA ALA A 72 10.94 8.51 10.07
C ALA A 72 12.14 7.84 10.77
N SER A 73 12.26 6.51 10.70
CA SER A 73 13.30 5.71 11.34
C SER A 73 13.83 4.63 10.38
N PRO A 74 14.70 5.00 9.43
CA PRO A 74 15.27 4.08 8.47
C PRO A 74 16.06 2.96 9.15
N GLY A 75 15.97 1.75 8.61
CA GLY A 75 16.72 0.60 9.11
C GLY A 75 16.06 -0.19 10.25
N ALA A 76 14.78 0.10 10.56
CA ALA A 76 14.00 -0.81 11.38
C ALA A 76 13.79 -2.14 10.63
N THR A 77 14.12 -3.26 11.28
CA THR A 77 13.93 -4.60 10.70
C THR A 77 12.61 -5.24 11.11
N GLN A 78 11.93 -4.64 12.09
CA GLN A 78 10.71 -5.18 12.68
C GLN A 78 9.86 -4.07 13.30
N ILE A 79 8.57 -4.09 12.99
CA ILE A 79 7.56 -3.15 13.52
C ILE A 79 6.39 -3.97 14.07
N MET A 80 5.92 -3.63 15.27
CA MET A 80 4.77 -4.24 15.91
C MET A 80 3.60 -3.26 15.96
N LEU A 81 2.50 -3.58 15.31
CA LEU A 81 1.23 -2.88 15.36
C LEU A 81 0.43 -3.40 16.56
N ALA A 82 0.19 -2.54 17.55
CA ALA A 82 -0.42 -2.92 18.81
C ALA A 82 -1.53 -1.94 19.22
N SER A 83 -2.58 -2.47 19.85
CA SER A 83 -3.75 -1.68 20.28
C SER A 83 -3.60 -1.08 21.68
N ASP A 84 -2.61 -1.54 22.45
CA ASP A 84 -2.38 -1.18 23.86
C ASP A 84 -1.40 -0.02 24.04
N VAL A 85 -0.87 0.52 22.93
CA VAL A 85 -0.02 1.71 22.92
C VAL A 85 -0.80 2.88 22.32
N THR A 86 -0.58 4.08 22.86
CA THR A 86 -1.19 5.32 22.37
C THR A 86 -0.28 6.09 21.44
N ASP A 87 1.03 5.90 21.58
CA ASP A 87 2.07 6.64 20.87
C ASP A 87 3.14 5.67 20.35
N PRO A 88 3.75 5.95 19.20
CA PRO A 88 4.92 5.22 18.69
C PRO A 88 6.01 5.11 19.77
N THR A 89 6.47 3.90 20.06
CA THR A 89 7.52 3.66 21.05
C THR A 89 8.48 2.59 20.59
N GLN A 90 9.73 2.62 21.07
CA GLN A 90 10.71 1.59 20.76
C GLN A 90 10.98 0.72 21.99
N LYS A 91 10.81 -0.59 21.87
CA LYS A 91 11.09 -1.59 22.92
C LYS A 91 12.01 -2.67 22.37
N TYR A 92 13.17 -2.85 23.01
CA TYR A 92 14.17 -3.86 22.62
C TYR A 92 14.63 -3.77 21.16
N GLY A 93 14.71 -2.54 20.61
CA GLY A 93 15.08 -2.31 19.21
C GLY A 93 13.94 -2.50 18.20
N MET A 94 12.75 -2.91 18.65
CA MET A 94 11.54 -3.03 17.85
C MET A 94 10.66 -1.80 18.03
N TRP A 95 10.13 -1.26 16.94
CA TRP A 95 9.12 -0.20 16.99
C TRP A 95 7.76 -0.79 17.28
N VAL A 96 7.02 -0.18 18.19
CA VAL A 96 5.65 -0.53 18.53
C VAL A 96 4.77 0.66 18.20
N MET A 97 3.86 0.48 17.25
CA MET A 97 3.00 1.52 16.72
C MET A 97 1.55 1.28 17.13
N PRO A 98 0.79 2.34 17.43
CA PRO A 98 -0.63 2.23 17.72
C PRO A 98 -1.40 1.84 16.47
N TYR A 99 -2.04 0.67 16.48
CA TYR A 99 -2.99 0.29 15.44
C TYR A 99 -3.92 -0.84 15.90
N ALA A 100 -5.21 -0.69 15.60
CA ALA A 100 -6.24 -1.66 15.97
C ALA A 100 -7.37 -1.61 14.93
N PRO A 101 -7.36 -2.49 13.92
CA PRO A 101 -8.43 -2.52 12.93
C PRO A 101 -9.75 -2.97 13.58
N ASP A 102 -10.87 -2.59 12.95
CA ASP A 102 -12.19 -3.05 13.39
C ASP A 102 -12.28 -4.58 13.26
N LYS A 103 -12.60 -5.24 14.38
CA LYS A 103 -12.73 -6.70 14.46
C LYS A 103 -13.93 -7.23 13.68
N ALA A 104 -14.91 -6.39 13.36
CA ALA A 104 -16.02 -6.76 12.50
C ALA A 104 -15.59 -6.91 11.03
N VAL A 105 -14.46 -6.30 10.64
CA VAL A 105 -13.93 -6.31 9.28
C VAL A 105 -12.69 -7.19 9.18
N VAL A 106 -11.81 -7.13 10.19
CA VAL A 106 -10.57 -7.89 10.27
C VAL A 106 -10.63 -8.86 11.45
N ALA A 107 -10.77 -10.15 11.16
CA ALA A 107 -10.85 -11.18 12.20
C ALA A 107 -9.52 -11.33 12.95
N LYS A 108 -8.40 -11.27 12.21
CA LYS A 108 -7.06 -11.39 12.76
C LYS A 108 -6.11 -10.51 11.97
N PHE A 109 -5.32 -9.71 12.67
CA PHE A 109 -4.30 -8.88 12.07
C PHE A 109 -2.93 -9.36 12.56
N ILE A 110 -1.98 -9.61 11.65
CA ILE A 110 -0.61 -9.97 12.04
C ILE A 110 0.07 -8.71 12.54
N SER A 111 0.15 -8.61 13.87
CA SER A 111 0.68 -7.43 14.55
C SER A 111 2.17 -7.24 14.31
N THR A 112 2.94 -8.31 14.09
CA THR A 112 4.39 -8.20 13.92
C THR A 112 4.78 -8.27 12.46
N ILE A 113 5.30 -7.16 11.95
CA ILE A 113 5.67 -6.97 10.56
C ILE A 113 7.19 -7.01 10.46
N GLN A 114 7.68 -7.90 9.60
CA GLN A 114 9.09 -7.98 9.25
C GLN A 114 9.39 -7.02 8.11
N VAL A 115 10.54 -6.35 8.21
CA VAL A 115 10.98 -5.38 7.21
C VAL A 115 12.34 -5.82 6.67
N ASP A 116 12.43 -5.97 5.35
CA ASP A 116 13.66 -6.24 4.61
C ASP A 116 14.02 -5.01 3.76
N GLY A 117 14.86 -4.14 4.34
CA GLY A 117 15.15 -2.82 3.79
C GLY A 117 13.91 -1.92 3.86
N ASP A 118 13.28 -1.70 2.72
CA ASP A 118 12.02 -0.93 2.59
C ASP A 118 10.82 -1.82 2.24
N LYS A 119 11.03 -3.14 2.13
CA LYS A 119 10.00 -4.09 1.73
C LYS A 119 9.37 -4.73 2.95
N PHE A 120 8.04 -4.79 2.95
CA PHE A 120 7.26 -5.44 3.99
C PHE A 120 5.90 -5.85 3.46
N PHE A 121 5.23 -6.73 4.19
CA PHE A 121 3.84 -7.09 3.94
C PHE A 121 3.03 -6.90 5.22
N VAL A 122 1.84 -6.36 5.06
CA VAL A 122 0.80 -6.40 6.08
C VAL A 122 -0.08 -7.59 5.79
N THR A 123 -0.30 -8.46 6.79
CA THR A 123 -1.12 -9.66 6.63
C THR A 123 -2.33 -9.60 7.56
N ALA A 124 -3.51 -9.88 7.04
CA ALA A 124 -4.73 -9.96 7.84
C ALA A 124 -5.73 -10.99 7.31
N THR A 125 -6.58 -11.48 8.20
CA THR A 125 -7.70 -12.36 7.88
C THR A 125 -8.97 -11.53 7.81
N SER A 126 -9.69 -11.63 6.69
CA SER A 126 -11.00 -11.02 6.53
C SER A 126 -12.02 -11.68 7.46
N ALA A 127 -12.80 -10.86 8.17
CA ALA A 127 -13.89 -11.37 8.99
C ALA A 127 -15.11 -11.80 8.17
N GLU A 128 -15.19 -11.37 6.91
CA GLU A 128 -16.31 -11.69 6.01
C GLU A 128 -16.08 -13.02 5.27
N THR A 129 -14.86 -13.22 4.76
CA THR A 129 -14.54 -14.35 3.87
C THR A 129 -13.69 -15.42 4.53
N ASP A 130 -13.16 -15.17 5.74
CA ASP A 130 -12.15 -15.98 6.44
C ASP A 130 -10.84 -16.17 5.64
N LYS A 131 -10.67 -15.50 4.50
CA LYS A 131 -9.45 -15.54 3.69
C LYS A 131 -8.33 -14.74 4.33
N VAL A 132 -7.09 -15.18 4.11
CA VAL A 132 -5.88 -14.46 4.52
C VAL A 132 -5.37 -13.65 3.34
N TRP A 133 -5.13 -12.38 3.58
CA TRP A 133 -4.65 -11.43 2.57
C TRP A 133 -3.36 -10.78 3.02
N GLU A 134 -2.49 -10.53 2.06
CA GLU A 134 -1.27 -9.76 2.20
C GLU A 134 -1.36 -8.50 1.35
N MET A 135 -0.93 -7.37 1.90
CA MET A 135 -0.77 -6.12 1.16
C MET A 135 0.68 -5.67 1.26
N ASP A 136 1.30 -5.43 0.10
CA ASP A 136 2.66 -4.90 0.04
C ASP A 136 2.70 -3.38 0.27
N GLN A 137 3.90 -2.82 0.36
CA GLN A 137 4.11 -1.38 0.54
C GLN A 137 3.54 -0.49 -0.57
N ASP A 138 3.25 -1.06 -1.74
CA ASP A 138 2.74 -0.37 -2.92
C ASP A 138 1.19 -0.43 -2.99
N GLY A 139 0.54 -1.13 -2.04
CA GLY A 139 -0.91 -1.30 -1.98
C GLY A 139 -1.44 -2.46 -2.83
N ASN A 140 -0.56 -3.31 -3.34
CA ASN A 140 -0.97 -4.52 -4.05
C ASN A 140 -1.42 -5.56 -3.03
N MET A 141 -2.65 -6.01 -3.17
CA MET A 141 -3.27 -6.97 -2.27
C MET A 141 -3.37 -8.33 -2.94
N THR A 142 -2.93 -9.39 -2.26
CA THR A 142 -2.96 -10.77 -2.77
C THR A 142 -3.42 -11.73 -1.69
N GLU A 143 -4.18 -12.75 -2.07
CA GLU A 143 -4.53 -13.84 -1.16
C GLU A 143 -3.24 -14.60 -0.79
N ALA A 144 -3.01 -14.80 0.51
CA ALA A 144 -1.86 -15.54 1.00
C ALA A 144 -2.04 -17.03 0.70
N ALA A 145 -1.00 -17.69 0.19
CA ALA A 145 -1.03 -19.15 0.05
C ALA A 145 -0.97 -19.81 1.43
N GLU A 146 -1.88 -20.76 1.70
CA GLU A 146 -1.92 -21.56 2.94
C GLU A 146 -0.67 -22.43 3.17
#